data_AF-A0A7V1M625-F1
#
_entry.id   AF-A0A7V1M625-F1
#
_cell.length_a   1.000
_cell.length_b   1.000
_cell.length_c   1.000
_cell.angle_alpha   90.00
_cell.angle_beta   90.00
_cell.angle_gamma   90.00
#
_symmetry.space_group_name_H-M   'P 1'
#
loop_
_entity.id
_entity.type
_entity.pdbx_description
1 polymer ?
#
loop_
_entity_poly.entity_id
_entity_poly.type
_entity_poly.pdbx_seq_one_letter_code
_entity_poly.pdbx_strand_id
1 'polypeptide(L)'
;MSVKGTVRGNVIELDEPLPFADGTRVEVTVAPEENLPRKGSPQAVLHLLVGTLTHEEAEAIRKVVAEIRQIDPSMWEDMPGELSA
;
A
#
# COMPACT_ATOMS: atom_id res chain seq x y z
N MET A 1 31.63 -2.66 4.25
CA MET A 1 31.71 -1.18 4.23
C MET A 1 30.49 -0.70 3.46
N SER A 2 29.73 0.25 3.99
CA SER A 2 28.51 0.75 3.36
C SER A 2 28.81 2.12 2.77
N VAL A 3 28.54 2.30 1.48
CA VAL A 3 28.71 3.58 0.79
C VAL A 3 27.37 4.14 0.38
N LYS A 4 27.23 5.46 0.47
CA LYS A 4 26.02 6.17 0.12
C LYS A 4 26.14 6.73 -1.29
N GLY A 5 25.02 6.74 -2.00
CA GLY A 5 24.94 7.30 -3.33
C GLY A 5 23.50 7.44 -3.78
N THR A 6 23.33 7.96 -4.99
CA THR A 6 22.04 8.09 -5.66
C THR A 6 22.06 7.40 -7.01
N VAL A 7 20.94 6.75 -7.36
CA VAL A 7 20.73 6.21 -8.70
C VAL A 7 20.17 7.32 -9.58
N ARG A 8 20.87 7.69 -10.65
CA ARG A 8 20.42 8.65 -11.66
C ARG A 8 20.33 7.98 -13.02
N GLY A 9 19.11 7.64 -13.41
CA GLY A 9 18.86 6.85 -14.62
C GLY A 9 19.52 5.49 -14.51
N ASN A 10 20.58 5.27 -15.30
CA ASN A 10 21.31 4.01 -15.37
C ASN A 10 22.69 4.06 -14.69
N VAL A 11 22.98 5.11 -13.91
CA VAL A 11 24.28 5.33 -13.25
C VAL A 11 24.08 5.40 -11.73
N ILE A 12 24.94 4.70 -10.98
CA ILE A 12 25.05 4.84 -9.53
C ILE A 12 26.10 5.91 -9.26
N GLU A 13 25.67 7.09 -8.80
CA GLU A 13 26.55 8.17 -8.36
C GLU A 13 26.82 7.99 -6.87
N LEU A 14 28.09 7.81 -6.48
CA LEU A 14 28.48 7.71 -5.08
C LEU A 14 28.73 9.11 -4.52
N ASP A 15 28.27 9.38 -3.30
CA ASP A 15 28.42 10.69 -2.66
C ASP A 15 29.89 10.96 -2.32
N GLU A 16 30.66 9.90 -2.07
CA GLU A 16 32.09 9.96 -1.76
C GLU A 16 32.88 8.98 -2.65
N PRO A 17 34.11 9.34 -3.06
CA PRO A 17 34.95 8.46 -3.84
C PRO A 17 35.34 7.22 -3.04
N LEU A 18 35.30 6.05 -3.69
CA LEU A 18 35.66 4.80 -3.04
C LEU A 18 37.18 4.74 -2.82
N PRO A 19 37.65 4.25 -1.65
CA PRO A 19 39.07 4.13 -1.35
C PRO A 19 39.68 2.87 -1.99
N PHE A 20 39.28 2.53 -3.22
CA PHE A 20 39.81 1.39 -3.95
C PHE A 20 40.77 1.86 -5.03
N ALA A 21 41.84 1.10 -5.25
CA ALA A 21 42.81 1.41 -6.31
C ALA A 21 42.18 1.22 -7.70
N ASP A 22 42.69 1.96 -8.67
CA ASP A 22 42.31 1.79 -10.08
C ASP A 22 42.54 0.34 -10.53
N GLY A 23 41.58 -0.20 -11.28
CA GLY A 23 41.60 -1.60 -11.74
C GLY A 23 41.01 -2.62 -10.76
N THR A 24 40.53 -2.21 -9.59
CA THR A 24 39.81 -3.10 -8.66
C THR A 24 38.51 -3.60 -9.29
N ARG A 25 38.32 -4.92 -9.32
CA ARG A 25 37.06 -5.55 -9.75
C ARG A 25 36.04 -5.51 -8.62
N VAL A 26 34.85 -5.01 -8.90
CA VAL A 26 33.75 -4.88 -7.94
C VAL A 26 32.55 -5.67 -8.45
N GLU A 27 31.91 -6.42 -7.56
CA GLU A 27 30.60 -7.05 -7.79
C GLU A 27 29.54 -6.30 -7.00
N VAL A 28 28.44 -5.91 -7.67
CA VAL A 28 27.35 -5.14 -7.07
C VAL A 28 26.06 -5.95 -7.18
N THR A 29 25.45 -6.23 -6.04
CA THR A 29 24.10 -6.83 -5.98
C THR A 29 23.10 -5.73 -5.70
N VAL A 30 22.21 -5.46 -6.66
CA VAL A 30 21.09 -4.54 -6.49
C VAL A 30 19.84 -5.37 -6.22
N ALA A 31 19.34 -5.31 -5.00
CA ALA A 31 18.03 -5.86 -4.65
C ALA A 31 17.04 -4.69 -4.52
N PRO A 32 15.86 -4.76 -5.17
CA PRO A 32 14.79 -3.84 -4.84
C PRO A 32 14.42 -3.99 -3.36
N GLU A 33 14.09 -2.90 -2.68
CA GLU A 33 13.41 -3.00 -1.38
C GLU A 33 12.12 -3.79 -1.60
N GLU A 34 12.07 -5.01 -1.06
CA GLU A 34 10.91 -5.87 -1.21
C GLU A 34 9.69 -5.20 -0.57
N ASN A 35 8.60 -5.13 -1.36
CA ASN A 35 7.24 -4.93 -0.87
C ASN A 35 6.89 -3.59 -0.19
N LEU A 36 7.64 -2.51 -0.41
CA LEU A 36 7.13 -1.19 0.00
C LEU A 36 6.10 -0.68 -1.02
N PRO A 37 4.81 -0.56 -0.65
CA PRO A 37 3.80 -0.08 -1.58
C PRO A 37 4.14 1.35 -2.02
N ARG A 38 3.90 1.65 -3.31
CA ARG A 38 4.18 2.97 -3.89
C ARG A 38 3.62 4.07 -2.99
N LYS A 39 4.42 5.10 -2.71
CA LYS A 39 4.00 6.26 -1.90
C LYS A 39 2.66 6.81 -2.42
N GLY A 40 1.68 6.90 -1.53
CA GLY A 40 0.33 7.39 -1.84
C GLY A 40 -0.57 6.40 -2.59
N SER A 41 -0.16 5.14 -2.78
CA SER A 41 -1.07 4.10 -3.29
C SER A 41 -2.11 3.71 -2.24
N PRO A 42 -3.30 3.24 -2.64
CA PRO A 42 -4.28 2.66 -1.72
C PRO A 42 -3.67 1.57 -0.83
N GLN A 43 -2.76 0.77 -1.38
CA GLN A 43 -2.06 -0.27 -0.64
C GLN A 43 -1.12 0.30 0.43
N ALA A 44 -0.49 1.44 0.20
CA ALA A 44 0.30 2.13 1.22
C ALA A 44 -0.57 2.66 2.37
N VAL A 45 -1.74 3.19 2.06
CA VAL A 45 -2.71 3.63 3.08
C VAL A 45 -3.18 2.45 3.92
N LEU A 46 -3.53 1.33 3.29
CA LEU A 46 -3.91 0.11 4.01
C LEU A 46 -2.75 -0.41 4.86
N HIS A 47 -1.53 -0.46 4.34
CA HIS A 47 -0.38 -0.96 5.10
C HIS A 47 -0.06 -0.09 6.33
N LEU A 48 -0.34 1.21 6.26
CA LEU A 48 -0.15 2.15 7.38
C LEU A 48 -1.30 2.12 8.40
N LEU A 49 -2.53 1.81 7.96
CA LEU A 49 -3.74 1.87 8.79
C LEU A 49 -4.22 0.50 9.28
N VAL A 50 -3.72 -0.60 8.72
CA VAL A 50 -4.03 -1.95 9.20
C VAL A 50 -3.51 -2.10 10.62
N GLY A 51 -4.43 -2.39 11.54
CA GLY A 51 -4.12 -2.58 12.97
C GLY A 51 -3.99 -1.29 13.79
N THR A 52 -4.21 -0.10 13.21
CA THR A 52 -4.18 1.17 13.96
C THR A 52 -5.51 1.54 14.59
N LEU A 53 -6.61 0.93 14.12
CA LEU A 53 -7.92 1.10 14.71
C LEU A 53 -7.95 0.48 16.10
N THR A 54 -8.32 1.26 17.10
CA THR A 54 -8.66 0.73 18.42
C THR A 54 -9.95 -0.09 18.34
N HIS A 55 -10.19 -0.94 19.33
CA HIS A 55 -11.41 -1.73 19.40
C HIS A 55 -12.66 -0.85 19.43
N GLU A 56 -12.64 0.26 20.18
CA GLU A 56 -13.76 1.20 20.27
C GLU A 56 -14.07 1.87 18.95
N GLU A 57 -13.06 2.35 18.22
CA GLU A 57 -13.25 2.97 16.90
C GLU A 57 -13.79 1.96 15.87
N ALA A 58 -13.31 0.72 15.93
CA ALA A 58 -13.80 -0.35 15.06
C ALA A 58 -15.28 -0.67 15.33
N GLU A 59 -15.69 -0.74 16.60
CA GLU A 59 -17.09 -0.95 17.00
C GLU A 59 -17.98 0.24 16.62
N ALA A 60 -17.50 1.47 16.77
CA ALA A 60 -18.23 2.66 16.34
C ALA A 60 -18.51 2.65 14.83
N ILE A 61 -17.52 2.30 14.00
CA ILE A 61 -17.70 2.16 12.56
C ILE A 61 -18.70 1.04 12.25
N ARG A 62 -18.58 -0.12 12.90
CA ARG A 62 -19.51 -1.25 12.70
C ARG A 62 -20.95 -0.87 13.00
N LYS A 63 -21.18 -0.12 14.08
CA LYS A 63 -22.51 0.35 14.49
C LYS A 63 -23.12 1.25 13.42
N VAL A 64 -22.37 2.27 12.95
CA VAL A 64 -22.84 3.17 11.89
C VAL A 64 -23.10 2.41 10.60
N VAL A 65 -22.22 1.48 10.22
CA VAL A 65 -22.40 0.64 9.02
C VAL A 65 -23.68 -0.20 9.12
N ALA A 66 -24.00 -0.76 10.29
CA ALA A 66 -25.23 -1.51 10.50
C ALA A 66 -26.48 -0.61 10.40
N GLU A 67 -26.39 0.64 10.86
CA GLU A 67 -27.46 1.63 10.78
C GLU A 67 -27.71 2.10 9.33
N ILE A 68 -26.67 2.23 8.50
CA ILE A 68 -26.81 2.69 7.11
C ILE A 68 -27.05 1.55 6.11
N ARG A 69 -26.64 0.31 6.42
CA ARG A 69 -26.92 -0.88 5.59
C ARG A 69 -28.32 -1.45 5.83
N GLN A 70 -29.28 -0.57 6.09
CA GLN A 70 -30.68 -0.94 6.03
C GLN A 70 -31.06 -1.03 4.55
N ILE A 71 -31.61 -2.17 4.14
CA ILE A 71 -32.25 -2.27 2.83
C ILE A 71 -33.40 -1.28 2.85
N ASP A 72 -33.36 -0.26 2.00
CA ASP A 72 -34.50 0.61 1.77
C ASP A 72 -35.57 -0.22 1.05
N PRO A 73 -36.69 -0.59 1.70
CA PRO A 73 -37.71 -1.42 1.08
C PRO A 73 -38.35 -0.72 -0.12
N SER A 74 -38.41 0.62 -0.09
CA SER A 74 -38.99 1.42 -1.18
C SER A 74 -38.15 1.38 -2.46
N MET A 75 -36.86 1.06 -2.38
CA MET A 75 -36.00 0.80 -3.55
C MET A 75 -36.26 -0.55 -4.21
N TRP A 76 -37.11 -1.42 -3.63
CA TRP A 76 -37.42 -2.76 -4.13
C TRP A 76 -38.92 -2.99 -4.39
N GLU A 77 -39.78 -1.99 -4.18
CA GLU A 77 -41.23 -2.06 -4.44
C GLU A 77 -41.60 -2.04 -5.95
N ASP A 78 -40.66 -1.69 -6.82
CA ASP A 78 -40.84 -1.61 -8.28
C ASP A 78 -40.37 -2.86 -9.07
N MET A 79 -40.31 -4.05 -8.45
CA MET A 79 -40.20 -5.28 -9.25
C MET A 79 -41.59 -5.78 -9.65
N PRO A 80 -42.07 -5.53 -10.90
CA PRO A 80 -43.30 -6.13 -11.38
C PRO A 80 -43.17 -7.65 -11.32
N GLY A 81 -44.07 -8.27 -10.55
CA GLY A 81 -44.05 -9.69 -10.28
C GLY A 81 -44.24 -10.52 -11.53
N GLU A 82 -43.36 -11.49 -11.75
CA GLU A 82 -43.61 -12.68 -12.56
C GLU A 82 -42.76 -13.82 -12.01
N LEU A 83 -43.30 -14.55 -11.03
CA LEU A 83 -43.04 -15.99 -10.90
C LEU A 83 -44.33 -16.62 -10.36
N SER A 84 -45.33 -16.73 -11.23
CA SER A 84 -46.43 -17.68 -11.05
C SER A 84 -45.85 -19.09 -11.07
N ALA A 85 -46.06 -19.82 -9.98
CA ALA A 85 -45.86 -21.27 -9.89
C ALA A 85 -46.94 -22.05 -10.66
#